data_AF-A0A355AS68-F1
#
_entry.id   AF-A0A355AS68-F1
#
_cell.length_a   1.000
_cell.length_b   1.000
_cell.length_c   1.000
_cell.angle_alpha   90.00
_cell.angle_beta   90.00
_cell.angle_gamma   90.00
#
_symmetry.space_group_name_H-M   'P 1'
#
loop_
_entity.id
_entity.type
_entity.pdbx_description
1 polymer ?
#
loop_
_entity_poly.entity_id
_entity_poly.type
_entity_poly.pdbx_seq_one_letter_code
_entity_poly.pdbx_strand_id
1 'polypeptide(L)'
;MRDYNAFRDPDSPRNALLIECGQHWEATSAEMAKAVMVRFLHAAAVMAPDFGAETLKGCPSPQGQNFYRVDKVVTIETNAFVFDQQWTGFEHLAKGTLIGHDGSRAITAPFEPTVLIMPTRRLYPGKTAVRLAQPITPNG
;
A
#
# COMPACT_ATOMS: atom_id res chain seq x y z
N MET A 1 2.74 -14.55 3.86
CA MET A 1 3.70 -15.05 2.85
C MET A 1 4.97 -14.21 2.82
N ARG A 2 4.90 -12.86 2.76
CA ARG A 2 6.08 -11.96 2.84
C ARG A 2 6.98 -12.21 4.06
N ASP A 3 6.40 -12.53 5.21
CA ASP A 3 7.17 -12.69 6.45
C ASP A 3 7.86 -14.06 6.59
N TYR A 4 7.72 -14.95 5.58
CA TYR A 4 8.42 -16.23 5.55
C TYR A 4 9.85 -16.02 5.05
N ASN A 5 10.84 -16.57 5.77
CA ASN A 5 12.27 -16.22 5.63
C ASN A 5 12.77 -16.14 4.19
N ALA A 6 12.38 -17.08 3.31
CA ALA A 6 12.85 -17.11 1.93
C ALA A 6 12.39 -15.93 1.04
N PHE A 7 11.41 -15.13 1.47
CA PHE A 7 10.94 -13.93 0.78
C PHE A 7 11.45 -12.62 1.39
N ARG A 8 12.24 -12.70 2.47
CA ARG A 8 12.90 -11.53 3.10
C ARG A 8 14.39 -11.45 2.78
N ASP A 9 14.94 -12.52 2.22
CA ASP A 9 16.33 -12.62 1.80
C ASP A 9 16.56 -11.81 0.50
N PRO A 10 17.40 -10.76 0.52
CA PRO A 10 17.70 -9.95 -0.66
C PRO A 10 18.36 -10.75 -1.80
N ASP A 11 19.03 -11.86 -1.49
CA ASP A 11 19.73 -12.69 -2.46
C ASP A 11 18.84 -13.82 -3.02
N SER A 12 17.64 -13.97 -2.47
CA SER A 12 16.67 -14.97 -2.92
C SER A 12 15.99 -14.50 -4.22
N PRO A 13 15.90 -15.35 -5.27
CA PRO A 13 15.18 -15.01 -6.49
C PRO A 13 13.65 -15.03 -6.32
N ARG A 14 13.15 -15.30 -5.10
CA ARG A 14 11.72 -15.49 -4.82
C ARG A 14 11.05 -14.16 -4.54
N ASN A 15 10.00 -13.87 -5.29
CA ASN A 15 9.20 -12.66 -5.12
C ASN A 15 7.93 -12.94 -4.31
N ALA A 16 7.56 -11.99 -3.45
CA ALA A 16 6.27 -11.98 -2.77
C ALA A 16 5.57 -10.64 -3.00
N LEU A 17 4.26 -10.71 -3.23
CA LEU A 17 3.40 -9.55 -3.37
C LEU A 17 2.25 -9.66 -2.36
N LEU A 18 1.88 -8.53 -1.77
CA LEU A 18 0.66 -8.38 -0.97
C LEU A 18 -0.30 -7.51 -1.76
N ILE A 19 -1.57 -7.93 -1.85
CA ILE A 19 -2.60 -7.23 -2.61
C ILE A 19 -3.77 -6.94 -1.68
N GLU A 20 -4.06 -5.65 -1.51
CA GLU A 20 -5.22 -5.17 -0.78
C GLU A 20 -6.42 -5.12 -1.73
N CYS A 21 -7.38 -6.02 -1.56
CA CYS A 21 -8.53 -6.19 -2.48
C CYS A 21 -9.75 -5.33 -2.11
N GLY A 22 -9.60 -4.43 -1.13
CA GLY A 22 -10.68 -3.60 -0.57
C GLY A 22 -10.98 -3.97 0.88
N GLN A 23 -12.10 -3.47 1.40
CA GLN A 23 -12.48 -3.73 2.78
C GLN A 23 -13.01 -5.15 2.95
N HIS A 24 -12.57 -5.86 3.99
CA HIS A 24 -12.88 -7.27 4.23
C HIS A 24 -14.37 -7.63 4.25
N TRP A 25 -15.26 -6.67 4.46
CA TRP A 25 -16.71 -6.86 4.51
C TRP A 25 -17.43 -6.57 3.19
N GLU A 26 -16.75 -6.05 2.17
CA GLU A 26 -17.36 -5.73 0.89
C GLU A 26 -17.35 -6.96 -0.04
N ALA A 27 -18.51 -7.34 -0.57
CA ALA A 27 -18.63 -8.47 -1.49
C ALA A 27 -17.76 -8.29 -2.75
N THR A 28 -17.54 -7.03 -3.17
CA THR A 28 -16.65 -6.67 -4.28
C THR A 28 -15.19 -7.03 -4.01
N SER A 29 -14.76 -7.09 -2.75
CA SER A 29 -13.39 -7.49 -2.41
C SER A 29 -13.11 -8.96 -2.69
N ALA A 30 -14.12 -9.83 -2.57
CA ALA A 30 -13.98 -11.24 -2.93
C ALA A 30 -13.80 -11.40 -4.45
N GLU A 31 -14.58 -10.68 -5.25
CA GLU A 31 -14.46 -10.71 -6.72
C GLU A 31 -13.13 -10.13 -7.19
N MET A 32 -12.67 -9.03 -6.57
CA MET A 32 -11.35 -8.46 -6.83
C MET A 32 -10.24 -9.47 -6.49
N ALA A 33 -10.31 -10.15 -5.34
CA ALA A 33 -9.33 -11.14 -4.94
C ALA A 33 -9.25 -12.33 -5.92
N LYS A 34 -10.40 -12.83 -6.41
CA LYS A 34 -10.44 -13.87 -7.44
C LYS A 34 -9.80 -13.39 -8.74
N ALA A 35 -10.15 -12.20 -9.21
CA ALA A 35 -9.60 -11.63 -10.43
C ALA A 35 -8.09 -11.42 -10.35
N VAL A 36 -7.61 -10.93 -9.22
CA VAL A 36 -6.19 -10.80 -8.91
C VAL A 36 -5.48 -12.16 -8.95
N MET A 37 -6.07 -13.20 -8.35
CA MET A 37 -5.50 -14.54 -8.36
C MET A 37 -5.40 -15.10 -9.78
N VAL A 38 -6.45 -14.94 -10.60
CA VAL A 38 -6.42 -15.35 -12.02
C VAL A 38 -5.30 -14.63 -12.77
N ARG A 39 -5.17 -13.30 -12.60
CA ARG A 39 -4.09 -12.52 -13.22
C ARG A 39 -2.70 -12.97 -12.75
N PHE A 40 -2.54 -13.30 -11.47
CA PHE A 40 -1.30 -13.82 -10.92
C PHE A 40 -0.93 -15.18 -11.53
N LEU A 41 -1.88 -16.09 -11.65
CA LEU A 41 -1.66 -17.41 -12.28
C LEU A 41 -1.28 -17.30 -13.75
N HIS A 42 -1.87 -16.35 -14.48
CA HIS A 42 -1.47 -16.04 -15.86
C HIS A 42 -0.06 -15.47 -15.93
N ALA A 43 0.28 -14.49 -15.08
CA ALA A 43 1.62 -13.91 -15.03
C ALA A 43 2.71 -14.93 -14.65
N ALA A 44 2.36 -15.92 -13.83
CA ALA A 44 3.24 -17.01 -13.45
C ALA A 44 3.26 -18.17 -14.47
N ALA A 45 2.49 -18.08 -15.57
CA ALA A 45 2.35 -19.12 -16.60
C ALA A 45 1.97 -20.51 -16.05
N VAL A 46 1.21 -20.55 -14.94
CA VAL A 46 0.82 -21.81 -14.27
C VAL A 46 -0.42 -22.43 -14.90
N MET A 47 -1.33 -21.60 -15.42
CA MET A 47 -2.61 -22.02 -15.99
C MET A 47 -2.69 -21.69 -17.48
N ALA A 48 -3.59 -22.37 -18.19
CA ALA A 48 -3.89 -22.10 -19.59
C ALA A 48 -4.42 -20.66 -19.79
N PRO A 49 -4.20 -20.03 -20.97
CA PRO A 49 -4.56 -18.63 -21.21
C PRO A 49 -6.07 -18.30 -21.07
N ASP A 50 -6.93 -19.31 -21.20
CA ASP A 50 -8.40 -19.19 -21.09
C ASP A 50 -8.92 -19.42 -19.67
N PHE A 51 -8.05 -19.79 -18.73
CA PHE A 51 -8.43 -20.01 -17.34
C PHE A 51 -9.00 -18.72 -16.71
N GLY A 52 -10.16 -18.83 -16.06
CA GLY A 52 -10.77 -17.69 -15.35
C GLY A 52 -11.26 -16.56 -16.27
N ALA A 53 -11.45 -16.79 -17.57
CA ALA A 53 -11.91 -15.77 -18.52
C ALA A 53 -13.23 -15.10 -18.07
N GLU A 54 -14.18 -15.88 -17.54
CA GLU A 54 -15.46 -15.34 -17.02
C GLU A 54 -15.26 -14.44 -15.80
N THR A 55 -14.34 -14.79 -14.90
CA THR A 55 -13.98 -13.95 -13.75
C THR A 55 -13.41 -12.61 -14.20
N LEU A 56 -12.58 -12.61 -15.26
CA LEU A 56 -11.97 -11.39 -15.77
C LEU A 56 -12.94 -10.52 -16.59
N LYS A 57 -13.92 -11.11 -17.29
CA LYS A 57 -14.95 -10.37 -18.04
C LYS A 57 -15.78 -9.45 -17.15
N GLY A 58 -16.06 -9.86 -15.92
CA GLY A 58 -16.81 -9.07 -14.94
C GLY A 58 -15.99 -7.96 -14.27
N CYS A 59 -14.68 -7.89 -14.52
CA CYS A 59 -13.80 -6.92 -13.88
C CYS A 59 -13.55 -5.71 -14.79
N PRO A 60 -13.54 -4.48 -14.22
CA PRO A 60 -13.16 -3.30 -14.98
C PRO A 60 -11.73 -3.44 -15.52
N SER A 61 -11.52 -3.00 -16.76
CA SER A 61 -10.18 -2.89 -17.33
C SER A 61 -9.33 -1.93 -16.48
N PRO A 62 -8.05 -2.28 -16.17
CA PRO A 62 -7.17 -1.37 -15.44
C PRO A 62 -7.02 -0.06 -16.22
N GLN A 63 -7.38 1.07 -15.60
CA GLN A 63 -7.30 2.40 -16.24
C GLN A 63 -5.90 3.04 -16.13
N GLY A 64 -4.91 2.27 -15.71
CA GLY A 64 -3.56 2.74 -15.38
C GLY A 64 -3.15 2.28 -13.99
N GLN A 65 -1.84 2.21 -13.76
CA GLN A 65 -1.27 1.85 -12.46
C GLN A 65 -0.35 2.96 -11.98
N ASN A 66 -0.63 3.48 -10.79
CA ASN A 66 0.26 4.41 -10.11
C ASN A 66 1.28 3.62 -9.28
N PHE A 67 2.53 4.04 -9.31
CA PHE A 67 3.61 3.43 -8.55
C PHE A 67 4.13 4.42 -7.52
N TYR A 68 4.35 3.93 -6.30
CA TYR A 68 4.83 4.72 -5.19
C TYR A 68 6.01 4.02 -4.52
N ARG A 69 7.06 4.77 -4.21
CA ARG A 69 8.19 4.30 -3.40
C ARG A 69 8.08 4.87 -2.00
N VAL A 70 8.04 4.00 -1.00
CA VAL A 70 8.05 4.42 0.41
C VAL A 70 9.48 4.81 0.80
N ASP A 71 9.68 6.08 1.10
CA ASP A 71 11.00 6.62 1.47
C ASP A 71 11.14 6.84 2.98
N LYS A 72 10.03 7.06 3.71
CA LYS A 72 10.06 7.27 5.16
C LYS A 72 8.89 6.59 5.87
N VAL A 73 9.12 6.13 7.09
CA VAL A 73 8.10 5.58 7.99
C VAL A 73 8.00 6.48 9.21
N VAL A 74 6.79 6.90 9.57
CA VAL A 74 6.52 7.59 10.83
C VAL A 74 6.12 6.54 11.85
N THR A 75 6.95 6.35 12.87
CA THR A 75 6.64 5.50 14.03
C THR A 75 6.20 6.37 15.18
N ILE A 76 5.16 5.93 15.87
CA ILE A 76 4.63 6.61 17.06
C ILE A 76 5.61 6.40 18.20
N GLU A 77 6.09 7.48 18.79
CA GLU A 77 7.04 7.48 19.90
C GLU A 77 6.33 7.71 21.24
N THR A 78 5.27 8.51 21.25
CA THR A 78 4.58 8.92 22.48
C THR A 78 3.09 8.57 22.48
N ASN A 79 2.50 8.56 23.68
CA ASN A 79 1.05 8.43 23.85
C ASN A 79 0.28 9.70 23.47
N ALA A 80 0.98 10.79 23.15
CA ALA A 80 0.40 12.08 22.78
C ALA A 80 0.37 12.28 21.27
N PHE A 81 0.53 11.21 20.48
CA PHE A 81 0.46 11.31 19.02
C PHE A 81 -0.96 11.65 18.57
N VAL A 82 -1.07 12.64 17.70
CA VAL A 82 -2.31 13.02 17.02
C VAL A 82 -2.04 13.33 15.55
N PHE A 83 -2.94 12.92 14.67
CA PHE A 83 -2.96 13.49 13.32
C PHE A 83 -3.62 14.87 13.36
N ASP A 84 -3.18 15.76 12.49
CA ASP A 84 -3.73 17.13 12.39
C ASP A 84 -5.18 17.11 11.86
N GLN A 85 -5.50 16.12 11.03
CA GLN A 85 -6.84 15.83 10.56
C GLN A 85 -7.01 14.33 10.29
N GLN A 86 -8.22 13.93 9.90
CA GLN A 86 -8.46 12.57 9.46
C GLN A 86 -7.87 12.36 8.06
N TRP A 87 -6.79 11.57 7.98
CA TRP A 87 -6.22 11.09 6.73
C TRP A 87 -6.81 9.75 6.33
N THR A 88 -7.18 9.60 5.07
CA THR A 88 -7.72 8.37 4.47
C THR A 88 -6.65 7.56 3.76
N GLY A 89 -5.58 8.20 3.28
CA GLY A 89 -4.51 7.61 2.49
C GLY A 89 -4.57 8.01 1.01
N PHE A 90 -3.40 8.02 0.37
CA PHE A 90 -3.11 8.47 -1.00
C PHE A 90 -3.29 9.98 -1.25
N GLU A 91 -3.47 10.80 -0.22
CA GLU A 91 -3.40 12.25 -0.36
C GLU A 91 -1.99 12.66 -0.81
N HIS A 92 -1.92 13.60 -1.76
CA HIS A 92 -0.67 14.17 -2.26
C HIS A 92 -0.47 15.52 -1.58
N LEU A 93 0.46 15.57 -0.63
CA LEU A 93 0.72 16.75 0.18
C LEU A 93 1.89 17.54 -0.37
N ALA A 94 1.79 18.87 -0.32
CA ALA A 94 2.92 19.74 -0.59
C ALA A 94 4.01 19.57 0.47
N LYS A 95 5.27 19.83 0.11
CA LYS A 95 6.37 19.77 1.08
C LYS A 95 6.14 20.77 2.21
N GLY A 96 6.32 20.32 3.45
CA GLY A 96 6.15 21.12 4.66
C GLY A 96 4.74 21.11 5.24
N THR A 97 3.73 20.55 4.54
CA THR A 97 2.38 20.37 5.09
C THR A 97 2.42 19.60 6.42
N LEU A 98 1.71 20.08 7.43
CA LEU A 98 1.58 19.42 8.71
C LEU A 98 0.73 18.14 8.56
N ILE A 99 1.25 17.02 9.02
CA ILE A 99 0.55 15.72 9.01
C ILE A 99 -0.03 15.45 10.40
N GLY A 100 0.70 15.84 11.45
CA GLY A 100 0.32 15.64 12.84
C GLY A 100 1.45 15.97 13.80
N HIS A 101 1.25 15.62 15.07
CA HIS A 101 2.21 15.81 16.15
C HIS A 101 2.44 14.49 16.89
N ASP A 102 3.68 14.28 17.34
CA ASP A 102 4.04 13.24 18.29
C ASP A 102 4.60 13.90 19.54
N GLY A 103 3.72 14.16 20.52
CA GLY A 103 4.03 15.05 21.62
C GLY A 103 4.33 16.47 21.12
N SER A 104 5.51 17.01 21.42
CA SER A 104 5.94 18.33 20.92
C SER A 104 6.51 18.30 19.50
N ARG A 105 6.81 17.12 18.94
CA ARG A 105 7.44 17.00 17.62
C ARG A 105 6.40 17.12 16.52
N ALA A 106 6.50 18.16 15.70
CA ALA A 106 5.71 18.28 14.47
C ALA A 106 6.19 17.25 13.43
N ILE A 107 5.23 16.60 12.77
CA ILE A 107 5.46 15.68 11.65
C ILE A 107 4.95 16.37 10.40
N THR A 108 5.87 16.70 9.49
CA THR A 108 5.55 17.39 8.25
C THR A 108 5.93 16.56 7.03
N ALA A 109 5.28 16.85 5.90
CA ALA A 109 5.57 16.28 4.59
C ALA A 109 7.02 16.58 4.17
N PRO A 110 7.91 15.59 4.07
CA PRO A 110 9.34 15.84 3.87
C PRO A 110 9.73 16.15 2.41
N PHE A 111 8.88 15.82 1.44
CA PHE A 111 9.16 15.97 0.01
C PHE A 111 7.92 16.37 -0.80
N GLU A 112 8.12 16.74 -2.07
CA GLU A 112 7.08 17.21 -3.00
C GLU A 112 6.86 16.21 -4.14
N PRO A 113 5.64 15.68 -4.34
CA PRO A 113 4.57 15.58 -3.34
C PRO A 113 4.87 14.45 -2.33
N THR A 114 4.42 14.61 -1.09
CA THR A 114 4.38 13.53 -0.10
C THR A 114 3.07 12.78 -0.17
N VAL A 115 3.11 11.49 -0.48
CA VAL A 115 1.93 10.62 -0.50
C VAL A 115 1.81 9.83 0.80
N LEU A 116 0.65 9.89 1.45
CA LEU A 116 0.39 9.15 2.69
C LEU A 116 -0.07 7.73 2.38
N ILE A 117 0.66 6.72 2.86
CA ILE A 117 0.33 5.31 2.64
C ILE A 117 -0.12 4.66 3.95
N MET A 118 -1.36 4.17 3.94
CA MET A 118 -2.03 3.46 5.03
C MET A 118 -1.90 4.15 6.41
N PRO A 119 -2.45 5.37 6.60
CA PRO A 119 -2.55 5.97 7.92
C PRO A 119 -3.30 5.04 8.88
N THR A 120 -2.73 4.79 10.06
CA THR A 120 -3.35 3.92 11.07
C THR A 120 -4.44 4.67 11.84
N ARG A 121 -5.47 3.94 12.27
CA ARG A 121 -6.43 4.43 13.27
C ARG A 121 -6.03 4.09 14.70
N ARG A 122 -5.03 3.22 14.87
CA ARG A 122 -4.55 2.73 16.17
C ARG A 122 -3.24 3.44 16.53
N LEU A 123 -3.35 4.45 17.38
CA LEU A 123 -2.25 5.36 17.71
C LEU A 123 -1.52 4.91 18.98
N TYR A 124 -0.78 3.80 18.90
CA TYR A 124 0.00 3.26 20.02
C TYR A 124 1.50 3.41 19.78
N PRO A 125 2.29 3.79 20.81
CA PRO A 125 3.75 3.82 20.71
C PRO A 125 4.35 2.52 20.16
N GLY A 126 5.39 2.66 19.34
CA GLY A 126 6.06 1.57 18.64
C GLY A 126 5.33 1.05 17.40
N LYS A 127 4.13 1.57 17.08
CA LYS A 127 3.43 1.24 15.83
C LYS A 127 3.71 2.29 14.75
N THR A 128 3.65 1.85 13.49
CA THR A 128 3.69 2.77 12.35
C THR A 128 2.41 3.61 12.32
N ALA A 129 2.56 4.93 12.37
CA ALA A 129 1.48 5.88 12.17
C ALA A 129 1.07 5.94 10.68
N VAL A 130 2.05 6.19 9.82
CA VAL A 130 1.86 6.36 8.37
C VAL A 130 3.20 6.11 7.66
N ARG A 131 3.13 5.66 6.41
CA ARG A 131 4.28 5.58 5.50
C ARG A 131 4.23 6.75 4.52
N LEU A 132 5.36 7.38 4.27
CA LEU A 132 5.48 8.54 3.38
C LEU A 132 6.17 8.08 2.09
N ALA A 133 5.51 8.28 0.96
CA ALA A 133 5.95 7.77 -0.32
C ALA A 133 5.95 8.82 -1.43
N GLN A 134 6.85 8.68 -2.40
CA GLN A 134 6.87 9.50 -3.61
C GLN A 134 6.26 8.73 -4.79
N PRO A 135 5.54 9.41 -5.70
CA PRO A 135 5.19 8.84 -6.99
C PRO A 135 6.47 8.52 -7.77
N ILE A 136 6.49 7.39 -8.45
CA ILE A 136 7.57 6.99 -9.36
C ILE A 136 6.98 6.52 -10.68
N THR A 137 7.76 6.65 -11.75
CA THR A 137 7.53 5.91 -12.99
C THR A 137 8.40 4.66 -12.91
N PRO A 138 7.83 3.44 -12.99
CA PRO A 138 8.65 2.25 -13.09
C PRO A 138 9.45 2.32 -14.39
N ASN A 139 10.75 2.02 -14.32
CA ASN A 139 11.52 1.79 -15.53
C ASN A 139 10.98 0.50 -16.17
N GLY A 140 10.60 0.59 -17.44
CA GLY A 140 10.11 -0.56 -18.22
C GLY A 140 11.17 -1.63 -18.41
#